data_AF-A0A849FS53-F1
#
_entry.id   AF-A0A849FS53-F1
#
_cell.length_a   1.000
_cell.length_b   1.000
_cell.length_c   1.000
_cell.angle_alpha   90.00
_cell.angle_beta   90.00
_cell.angle_gamma   90.00
#
_symmetry.space_group_name_H-M   'P 1'
#
loop_
_entity.id
_entity.type
_entity.pdbx_description
1 polymer ?
#
loop_
_entity_poly.entity_id
_entity_poly.type
_entity_poly.pdbx_seq_one_letter_code
_entity_poly.pdbx_strand_id
1 'polypeptide(L)'
;MSKEDVTGHAKGGQGARVILVLGDQLSHNLSSLRRGNRETDIILMAEVSTEATYVRHHKKKIAFVFSAMRHFAEELSTAGWRVD
;
A
#
# COMPACT_ATOMS: atom_id res chain seq x y z
N MET A 1 -26.61 -9.83 30.23
CA MET A 1 -25.33 -9.92 30.96
C MET A 1 -24.25 -10.14 29.91
N SER A 2 -23.42 -9.11 29.75
CA SER A 2 -22.43 -8.91 28.69
C SER A 2 -21.22 -9.83 28.83
N LYS A 3 -20.56 -10.11 27.71
CA LYS A 3 -19.09 -10.14 27.57
C LYS A 3 -18.73 -9.95 26.08
N GLU A 4 -18.35 -8.69 25.77
CA GLU A 4 -17.30 -8.28 24.83
C GLU A 4 -17.51 -8.66 23.35
N ASP A 5 -17.97 -7.81 22.42
CA ASP A 5 -17.88 -6.35 22.25
C ASP A 5 -16.45 -5.77 22.14
N VAL A 6 -15.58 -6.41 21.35
CA VAL A 6 -14.35 -5.83 20.75
C VAL A 6 -14.05 -6.64 19.47
N THR A 7 -14.53 -6.30 18.27
CA THR A 7 -13.90 -5.34 17.36
C THR A 7 -14.93 -4.85 16.33
N GLY A 8 -15.90 -4.06 16.77
CA GLY A 8 -16.60 -3.14 15.89
C GLY A 8 -15.67 -1.97 15.55
N HIS A 9 -14.76 -2.13 14.59
CA HIS A 9 -14.12 -0.95 14.01
C HIS A 9 -15.12 -0.28 13.08
N ALA A 10 -15.84 0.67 13.67
CA ALA A 10 -16.77 1.60 13.07
C ALA A 10 -16.59 1.77 11.55
N LYS A 11 -17.72 1.74 10.82
CA LYS A 11 -17.88 2.59 9.65
C LYS A 11 -17.78 4.05 10.11
N GLY A 12 -16.58 4.49 10.44
CA GLY A 12 -16.28 5.89 10.69
C GLY A 12 -16.09 6.55 9.34
N GLY A 13 -16.90 7.56 9.02
CA GLY A 13 -16.45 8.59 8.10
C GLY A 13 -15.13 9.14 8.65
N GLN A 14 -14.03 8.76 8.02
CA GLN A 14 -12.69 9.22 8.36
C GLN A 14 -12.20 10.07 7.20
N GLY A 15 -11.58 11.21 7.53
CA GLY A 15 -10.93 12.05 6.53
C GLY A 15 -9.91 11.28 5.70
N ALA A 16 -9.49 11.86 4.58
CA ALA A 16 -8.55 11.25 3.64
C ALA A 16 -7.34 10.62 4.37
N ARG A 17 -7.09 9.33 4.11
CA ARG A 17 -5.96 8.58 4.67
C ARG A 17 -4.89 8.36 3.61
N VAL A 18 -3.65 8.20 4.08
CA VAL A 18 -2.54 7.73 3.25
C VAL A 18 -2.30 6.25 3.53
N ILE A 19 -2.36 5.42 2.49
CA ILE A 19 -2.04 4.00 2.53
C ILE A 19 -0.63 3.83 1.96
N LEU A 20 0.35 3.65 2.84
CA LEU A 20 1.72 3.35 2.42
C LEU A 20 1.80 1.90 1.90
N VAL A 21 2.39 1.71 0.72
CA VAL A 21 2.70 0.39 0.14
C VAL A 21 4.19 0.32 -0.18
N LEU A 22 4.88 -0.63 0.44
CA LEU A 22 6.31 -0.88 0.23
C LEU A 22 6.55 -1.91 -0.88
N GLY A 23 7.79 -1.96 -1.39
CA GLY A 23 8.17 -2.81 -2.52
C GLY A 23 8.05 -4.33 -2.28
N ASP A 24 7.92 -4.77 -1.03
CA ASP A 24 7.69 -6.15 -0.62
C ASP A 24 6.21 -6.48 -0.35
N GLN A 25 5.32 -5.48 -0.42
CA GLN A 25 3.90 -5.58 -0.06
C GLN A 25 2.95 -5.61 -1.26
N LEU A 26 3.47 -5.91 -2.47
CA LEU A 26 2.74 -5.79 -3.74
C LEU A 26 1.67 -6.89 -3.88
N SER A 27 0.54 -6.70 -3.21
CA SER A 27 -0.58 -7.64 -3.17
C SER A 27 -1.92 -6.91 -3.10
N HIS A 28 -2.85 -7.27 -3.98
CA HIS A 28 -4.24 -6.79 -3.95
C HIS A 28 -5.00 -7.13 -2.66
N ASN A 29 -4.54 -8.16 -1.94
CA ASN A 29 -5.14 -8.62 -0.68
C ASN A 29 -4.54 -7.94 0.56
N LEU A 30 -3.67 -6.95 0.39
CA LEU A 30 -3.10 -6.19 1.50
C LEU A 30 -4.21 -5.63 2.40
N SER A 31 -4.06 -5.83 3.71
CA SER A 31 -5.11 -5.52 4.69
C SER A 31 -5.50 -4.03 4.69
N SER A 32 -4.55 -3.15 4.40
CA SER A 32 -4.78 -1.71 4.24
C SER A 32 -5.63 -1.39 3.02
N LEU A 33 -5.35 -2.00 1.86
CA LEU A 33 -6.15 -1.85 0.63
C LEU A 33 -7.57 -2.39 0.81
N ARG A 34 -7.72 -3.55 1.46
CA ARG A 34 -9.05 -4.14 1.74
C ARG A 34 -9.95 -3.27 2.62
N ARG A 35 -9.35 -2.43 3.47
CA ARG A 35 -10.06 -1.53 4.40
C ARG A 35 -10.07 -0.07 3.91
N GLY A 36 -9.43 0.21 2.77
CA GLY A 36 -9.32 1.54 2.20
C GLY A 36 -10.58 1.94 1.44
N ASN A 37 -10.79 3.24 1.31
CA ASN A 37 -11.83 3.84 0.50
C ASN A 37 -11.20 4.51 -0.72
N ARG A 38 -11.51 4.01 -1.92
CA ARG A 38 -10.97 4.51 -3.19
C ARG A 38 -11.34 5.96 -3.49
N GLU A 39 -12.45 6.45 -2.94
CA GLU A 39 -12.93 7.81 -3.18
C GLU A 39 -12.13 8.86 -2.39
N THR A 40 -11.53 8.47 -1.26
CA THR A 40 -10.94 9.41 -0.30
C THR A 40 -9.49 9.12 0.04
N ASP A 41 -9.07 7.86 0.00
CA ASP A 41 -7.72 7.45 0.41
C ASP A 41 -6.75 7.56 -0.76
N ILE A 42 -5.49 7.86 -0.44
CA ILE A 42 -4.38 7.94 -1.39
C ILE A 42 -3.40 6.84 -1.06
N ILE A 43 -2.99 6.08 -2.07
CA ILE A 43 -1.91 5.11 -1.97
C ILE A 43 -0.59 5.84 -2.20
N LEU A 44 0.35 5.74 -1.27
CA LEU A 44 1.69 6.28 -1.41
C LEU A 44 2.68 5.15 -1.69
N MET A 45 3.38 5.22 -2.82
CA MET A 45 4.44 4.29 -3.20
C MET A 45 5.73 5.06 -3.51
N ALA A 46 6.75 4.93 -2.65
CA ALA A 46 8.02 5.63 -2.84
C ALA A 46 9.16 4.65 -3.22
N GLU A 47 9.84 4.93 -4.33
CA GLU A 47 11.12 4.30 -4.68
C GLU A 47 12.23 4.87 -3.77
N VAL A 48 12.37 4.33 -2.56
CA VAL A 48 13.34 4.85 -1.58
C VAL A 48 14.75 4.34 -1.88
N SER A 49 15.63 5.23 -2.32
CA SER A 49 17.03 4.92 -2.66
C SER A 49 17.87 4.44 -1.46
N THR A 50 17.46 4.76 -0.23
CA THR A 50 18.10 4.32 1.01
C THR A 50 17.97 2.81 1.25
N GLU A 51 16.85 2.19 0.83
CA GLU A 51 16.66 0.73 0.84
C GLU A 51 17.62 0.03 -0.15
N ALA A 52 17.95 0.70 -1.26
CA ALA A 52 18.85 0.18 -2.30
C ALA A 52 20.35 0.32 -1.97
N THR A 53 20.70 1.05 -0.90
CA THR A 53 22.09 1.43 -0.59
C THR A 53 22.60 0.90 0.76
N TYR A 54 21.73 0.44 1.66
CA TYR A 54 22.12 -0.09 2.98
C TYR A 54 22.89 -1.43 2.92
N VAL A 55 22.76 -2.18 1.82
CA VAL A 55 23.50 -3.43 1.58
C VAL A 55 23.85 -3.49 0.09
N ARG A 56 24.91 -4.21 -0.27
CA ARG A 56 25.36 -4.41 -1.65
C ARG A 56 24.34 -5.26 -2.41
N HIS A 57 23.17 -4.71 -2.73
CA HIS A 57 22.14 -5.40 -3.47
C HIS A 57 22.59 -5.60 -4.91
N HIS A 58 22.37 -6.82 -5.42
CA HIS A 58 22.62 -7.12 -6.81
C HIS A 58 21.72 -6.22 -7.68
N LYS A 59 22.27 -5.52 -8.68
CA LYS A 59 21.53 -4.52 -9.51
C LYS A 59 20.19 -5.04 -10.04
N LYS A 60 20.14 -6.32 -10.40
CA LYS A 60 18.91 -7.02 -10.84
C LYS A 60 17.78 -7.03 -9.80
N LYS A 61 18.09 -7.14 -8.50
CA LYS A 61 17.08 -7.13 -7.41
C LYS A 61 16.38 -5.76 -7.36
N ILE A 62 17.15 -4.68 -7.40
CA ILE A 62 16.60 -3.31 -7.35
C ILE A 62 15.74 -3.06 -8.60
N ALA A 63 16.26 -3.39 -9.79
CA ALA A 63 15.52 -3.23 -11.03
C ALA A 63 14.21 -4.05 -11.02
N PHE A 64 14.24 -5.27 -10.50
CA PHE A 64 13.07 -6.12 -10.36
C PHE A 64 12.02 -5.50 -9.43
N VAL A 65 12.42 -5.06 -8.22
CA VAL A 65 11.49 -4.48 -7.26
C VAL A 65 10.86 -3.18 -7.80
N PHE A 66 11.65 -2.27 -8.38
CA PHE A 66 11.11 -1.03 -8.94
C PHE A 66 10.19 -1.30 -10.14
N SER A 67 10.52 -2.25 -11.01
CA SER A 67 9.63 -2.65 -12.10
C SER A 67 8.31 -3.21 -11.57
N ALA A 68 8.35 -4.05 -10.54
CA ALA A 68 7.16 -4.62 -9.92
C ALA A 68 6.30 -3.52 -9.25
N MET A 69 6.93 -2.58 -8.55
CA MET A 69 6.24 -1.45 -7.93
C MET A 69 5.51 -0.58 -8.96
N ARG A 70 6.15 -0.27 -10.10
CA ARG A 70 5.55 0.52 -11.17
C ARG A 70 4.33 -0.16 -11.79
N HIS A 71 4.45 -1.45 -12.09
CA HIS A 71 3.31 -2.22 -12.62
C HIS A 71 2.18 -2.31 -11.60
N PHE A 72 2.49 -2.51 -10.31
CA PHE A 72 1.46 -2.56 -9.28
C PHE A 72 0.76 -1.20 -9.07
N ALA A 73 1.48 -0.09 -9.15
CA ALA A 73 0.90 1.25 -9.12
C ALA A 73 -0.09 1.49 -10.29
N GLU A 74 0.25 1.00 -11.48
CA GLU A 74 -0.64 1.07 -12.66
C GLU A 74 -1.87 0.18 -12.51
N GLU A 75 -1.71 -1.03 -11.99
CA GLU A 75 -2.83 -1.93 -11.67
C GLU A 75 -3.80 -1.29 -10.67
N LEU A 76 -3.26 -0.67 -9.60
CA LEU A 76 -4.07 0.01 -8.59
C LEU A 76 -4.80 1.23 -9.17
N SER A 77 -4.11 2.04 -9.98
CA SER A 77 -4.69 3.19 -10.67
C SER A 77 -5.81 2.78 -11.61
N THR A 78 -5.60 1.70 -12.39
CA THR A 78 -6.61 1.12 -13.29
C THR A 78 -7.81 0.60 -12.52
N ALA A 79 -7.60 0.07 -11.32
CA ALA A 79 -8.68 -0.37 -10.44
C ALA A 79 -9.43 0.82 -9.79
N GLY A 80 -8.99 2.06 -9.99
CA GLY A 80 -9.65 3.27 -9.49
C GLY A 80 -9.14 3.77 -8.14
N TRP A 81 -7.95 3.33 -7.71
CA TRP A 81 -7.26 3.99 -6.59
C TRP A 81 -6.59 5.29 -7.04
N ARG A 82 -6.47 6.26 -6.14
CA ARG A 82 -5.50 7.35 -6.29
C ARG A 82 -4.14 6.87 -5.79
N VAL A 83 -3.11 6.95 -6.62
CA VAL A 83 -1.73 6.55 -6.30
C VAL A 83 -0.82 7.76 -6.49
N ASP A 84 0.04 8.04 -5.50
CA ASP A 84 1.10 9.07 -5.49
C ASP A 84 2.49 8.45 -5.22
#